data_AF-X0K026-F1
#
_entry.id   AF-X0K026-F1
#
_cell.length_a   1.000
_cell.length_b   1.000
_cell.length_c   1.000
_cell.angle_alpha   90.00
_cell.angle_beta   90.00
_cell.angle_gamma   90.00
#
_symmetry.space_group_name_H-M   'P 1'
#
loop_
_entity.id
_entity.type
_entity.pdbx_description
1 polymer ?
#
loop_
_entity_poly.entity_id
_entity_poly.type
_entity_poly.pdbx_seq_one_letter_code
_entity_poly.pdbx_strand_id
1 'polypeptide(L)'
;MYVHGNMYREDALKATDMVESILKTRVLPRAQWPILRSLILAKGSNYVFRKTIKYPANVNHSVETWFYIGSREDRDVRTKALLLDQMLHEPAFDQLRIKEQLGYIVFSGPRAFSTTYGFRFLTQSEMTPEFLDSRIESFLMRYADTMEKMSETQFEGHKRS
;
A
#
# COMPACT_ATOMS: atom_id res chain seq x y z
N MET A 1 -5.63 20.23 17.69
CA MET A 1 -6.37 20.58 16.46
C MET A 1 -5.35 20.87 15.37
N TYR A 2 -5.55 20.38 14.13
CA TYR A 2 -4.75 20.82 12.98
C TYR A 2 -5.53 21.92 12.25
N VAL A 3 -4.93 23.09 12.07
CA VAL A 3 -5.56 24.23 11.40
C VAL A 3 -4.66 24.63 10.23
N HIS A 4 -5.24 24.71 9.04
CA HIS A 4 -4.54 25.06 7.81
C HIS A 4 -5.48 25.86 6.91
N GLY A 5 -5.01 27.00 6.38
CA GLY A 5 -5.78 27.88 5.51
C GLY A 5 -5.59 29.36 5.84
N ASN A 6 -6.48 30.19 5.33
CA ASN A 6 -6.47 31.64 5.57
C ASN A 6 -7.01 31.97 6.97
N MET A 7 -6.20 31.73 8.00
CA MET A 7 -6.55 32.01 9.38
C MET A 7 -5.32 32.52 10.13
N TYR A 8 -5.47 33.59 10.90
CA TYR A 8 -4.40 34.05 11.79
C TYR A 8 -4.19 33.07 12.94
N ARG A 9 -2.98 33.06 13.49
CA ARG A 9 -2.59 32.18 14.60
C ARG A 9 -3.52 32.38 15.80
N GLU A 10 -3.87 33.62 16.10
CA GLU A 10 -4.71 34.00 17.23
C GLU A 10 -6.13 33.42 17.09
N ASP A 11 -6.67 33.41 15.88
CA ASP A 11 -8.00 32.89 15.63
C ASP A 11 -8.03 31.36 15.65
N ALA A 12 -6.94 30.70 15.21
CA ALA A 12 -6.78 29.26 15.37
C ALA A 12 -6.72 28.82 16.86
N LEU A 13 -6.07 29.63 17.71
CA LEU A 13 -6.06 29.41 19.16
C LEU A 13 -7.45 29.61 19.76
N LYS A 14 -8.13 30.73 19.46
CA LYS A 14 -9.51 30.99 19.92
C LYS A 14 -10.46 29.87 19.52
N ALA A 15 -10.33 29.34 18.30
CA ALA A 15 -11.14 28.21 17.84
C ALA A 15 -10.87 26.93 18.66
N THR A 16 -9.61 26.70 19.05
CA THR A 16 -9.25 25.57 19.93
C THR A 16 -9.85 25.76 21.32
N ASP A 17 -9.71 26.95 21.91
CA ASP A 17 -10.27 27.30 23.22
C ASP A 17 -11.80 27.16 23.24
N MET A 18 -12.46 27.58 22.15
CA MET A 18 -13.90 27.42 22.00
C MET A 18 -14.32 25.94 22.04
N VAL A 19 -13.63 25.07 21.30
CA VAL A 19 -13.90 23.62 21.31
C VAL A 19 -13.70 23.03 22.71
N GLU A 20 -12.61 23.39 23.39
CA GLU A 20 -12.32 22.93 24.75
C GLU A 20 -13.37 23.41 25.76
N SER A 21 -13.81 24.66 25.65
CA SER A 21 -14.83 25.24 26.55
C SER A 21 -16.22 24.61 26.37
N ILE A 22 -16.59 24.26 25.14
CA ILE A 22 -17.88 23.61 24.83
C ILE A 22 -17.87 22.16 25.30
N LEU A 23 -16.84 21.41 24.92
CA LEU A 23 -16.76 19.97 25.20
C LEU A 23 -16.36 19.67 26.65
N LYS A 24 -15.74 20.64 27.35
CA LYS A 24 -15.27 20.52 28.74
C LYS A 24 -14.45 19.25 28.98
N THR A 25 -13.54 18.98 28.05
CA THR A 25 -12.79 17.73 28.04
C THR A 25 -11.81 17.66 29.21
N ARG A 26 -11.50 16.44 29.64
CA ARG A 26 -10.42 16.16 30.58
C ARG A 26 -9.24 15.56 29.82
N VAL A 27 -8.03 16.01 30.12
CA VAL A 27 -6.81 15.41 29.57
C VAL A 27 -6.74 13.94 29.97
N LEU A 28 -6.67 13.06 28.97
CA LEU A 28 -6.45 11.63 29.21
C LEU A 28 -5.02 11.39 29.72
N PRO A 29 -4.83 10.51 30.72
CA PRO A 29 -3.49 10.02 31.08
C PRO A 29 -2.75 9.49 29.85
N ARG A 30 -1.43 9.72 29.77
CA ARG A 30 -0.61 9.29 28.61
C ARG A 30 -0.76 7.80 28.29
N ALA A 31 -0.96 6.96 29.31
CA ALA A 31 -1.17 5.51 29.14
C ALA A 31 -2.48 5.16 28.40
N GLN A 32 -3.46 6.06 28.37
CA GLN A 32 -4.73 5.90 27.66
C GLN A 32 -4.69 6.50 26.25
N TRP A 33 -3.56 7.08 25.83
CA TRP A 33 -3.44 7.60 24.48
C TRP A 33 -3.42 6.43 23.50
N PRO A 34 -4.24 6.46 22.43
CA PRO A 34 -4.28 5.38 21.47
C PRO A 34 -2.94 5.27 20.74
N ILE A 35 -2.33 4.09 20.81
CA ILE A 35 -1.12 3.76 20.06
C ILE A 35 -1.53 2.86 18.91
N LEU A 36 -1.34 3.33 17.68
CA LEU A 36 -1.55 2.50 16.51
C LEU A 36 -0.36 1.56 16.33
N ARG A 37 -0.63 0.29 16.05
CA ARG A 37 0.38 -0.74 15.83
C ARG A 37 0.05 -1.52 14.56
N SER A 38 1.07 -2.09 13.95
CA SER A 38 0.91 -3.04 12.86
C SER A 38 1.64 -4.33 13.19
N LEU A 39 1.11 -5.44 12.68
CA LEU A 39 1.76 -6.73 12.83
C LEU A 39 3.09 -6.71 12.05
N ILE A 40 4.16 -7.17 12.70
CA ILE A 40 5.45 -7.40 12.07
C ILE A 40 5.50 -8.86 11.66
N LEU A 41 5.72 -9.12 10.38
CA LEU A 41 5.88 -10.48 9.87
C LEU A 41 7.31 -10.96 10.12
N ALA A 42 7.46 -12.22 10.52
CA ALA A 42 8.77 -12.83 10.70
C ALA A 42 9.49 -12.96 9.36
N LYS A 43 10.81 -12.79 9.35
CA LYS A 43 11.61 -12.95 8.13
C LYS A 43 11.41 -14.35 7.54
N GLY A 44 11.13 -14.43 6.24
CA GLY A 44 10.89 -15.69 5.53
C GLY A 44 9.51 -16.31 5.76
N SER A 45 8.61 -15.64 6.48
CA SER A 45 7.25 -16.13 6.66
C SER A 45 6.39 -15.94 5.40
N ASN A 46 5.49 -16.89 5.14
CA ASN A 46 4.45 -16.79 4.13
C ASN A 46 3.12 -17.25 4.75
N TYR A 47 2.12 -16.37 4.75
CA TYR A 47 0.81 -16.62 5.34
C TYR A 47 -0.30 -16.39 4.32
N VAL A 48 -1.27 -17.30 4.29
CA VAL A 48 -2.43 -17.19 3.42
C VAL A 48 -3.71 -17.15 4.26
N PHE A 49 -4.46 -16.06 4.13
CA PHE A 49 -5.79 -15.94 4.71
C PHE A 49 -6.85 -16.09 3.62
N ARG A 50 -7.73 -17.09 3.76
CA ARG A 50 -8.81 -17.36 2.80
C ARG A 50 -10.15 -16.95 3.36
N LYS A 51 -10.97 -16.32 2.51
CA LYS A 51 -12.35 -15.95 2.84
C LYS A 51 -13.26 -16.15 1.64
N THR A 52 -14.32 -16.92 1.82
CA THR A 52 -15.36 -17.11 0.81
C THR A 52 -16.29 -15.89 0.78
N ILE A 53 -16.59 -15.38 -0.42
CA ILE A 53 -17.52 -14.27 -0.62
C ILE A 53 -18.94 -14.75 -0.31
N LYS A 54 -19.72 -13.95 0.42
CA LYS A 54 -21.10 -14.29 0.83
C LYS A 54 -22.15 -14.09 -0.28
N TYR A 55 -21.72 -13.80 -1.51
CA TYR A 55 -22.59 -13.48 -2.64
C TYR A 55 -22.37 -14.52 -3.75
N PRO A 56 -23.19 -15.59 -3.80
CA PRO A 56 -22.96 -16.75 -4.67
C PRO A 56 -23.03 -16.44 -6.17
N ALA A 57 -23.72 -15.37 -6.57
CA ALA A 57 -23.83 -14.97 -7.97
C ALA A 57 -22.58 -14.25 -8.49
N ASN A 58 -21.64 -13.86 -7.61
CA ASN A 58 -20.35 -13.34 -8.06
C ASN A 58 -19.40 -14.50 -8.35
N VAL A 59 -19.14 -14.69 -9.64
CA VAL A 59 -18.18 -15.67 -10.17
C VAL A 59 -16.73 -15.24 -9.97
N ASN A 60 -16.48 -13.98 -9.58
CA ASN A 60 -15.12 -13.49 -9.41
C ASN A 60 -14.53 -13.88 -8.05
N HIS A 61 -13.25 -14.22 -8.11
CA HIS A 61 -12.32 -14.30 -7.01
C HIS A 61 -11.41 -13.07 -6.97
N SER A 62 -10.69 -12.90 -5.87
CA SER A 62 -9.68 -11.86 -5.74
C SER A 62 -8.52 -12.35 -4.89
N VAL A 63 -7.32 -11.91 -5.26
CA VAL A 63 -6.10 -12.09 -4.47
C VAL A 63 -5.50 -10.74 -4.15
N GLU A 64 -5.04 -10.57 -2.91
CA GLU A 64 -4.15 -9.49 -2.51
C GLU A 64 -2.86 -10.10 -1.97
N THR A 65 -1.78 -10.02 -2.74
CA THR A 65 -0.45 -10.45 -2.33
C THR A 65 0.26 -9.23 -1.77
N TRP A 66 0.64 -9.27 -0.49
CA TRP A 66 1.31 -8.16 0.18
C TRP A 66 2.67 -8.59 0.70
N PHE A 67 3.69 -7.87 0.26
CA PHE A 67 5.08 -8.05 0.67
C PHE A 67 5.42 -7.04 1.77
N TYR A 68 5.79 -7.53 2.94
CA TYR A 68 6.36 -6.67 3.99
C TYR A 68 7.76 -6.20 3.58
N ILE A 69 7.99 -4.89 3.58
CA ILE A 69 9.28 -4.31 3.18
C ILE A 69 9.99 -3.54 4.29
N GLY A 70 9.30 -3.15 5.36
CA GLY A 70 9.96 -2.54 6.52
C GLY A 70 9.09 -1.62 7.37
N SER A 71 9.75 -0.79 8.16
CA SER A 71 9.10 0.25 8.98
C SER A 71 8.54 1.36 8.10
N ARG A 72 7.36 1.85 8.44
CA ARG A 72 6.80 3.05 7.80
C ARG A 72 7.64 4.29 8.07
N GLU A 73 8.36 4.37 9.17
CA GLU A 73 9.16 5.55 9.54
C GLU A 73 10.49 5.63 8.78
N ASP A 74 10.96 4.50 8.26
CA ASP A 74 12.18 4.42 7.46
C ASP A 74 12.00 5.11 6.10
N ARG A 75 12.75 6.19 5.87
CA ARG A 75 12.65 7.00 4.63
C ARG A 75 13.17 6.22 3.42
N ASP A 76 14.22 5.43 3.59
CA ASP A 76 14.85 4.72 2.47
C ASP A 76 13.93 3.60 1.98
N VAL A 77 13.29 2.89 2.91
CA VAL A 77 12.26 1.90 2.59
C VAL A 77 11.13 2.54 1.78
N ARG A 78 10.63 3.70 2.21
CA ARG A 78 9.55 4.40 1.50
C ARG A 78 9.97 4.85 0.11
N THR A 79 11.12 5.50 -0.01
CA THR A 79 11.63 6.00 -1.28
C THR A 79 11.85 4.86 -2.27
N LYS A 80 12.44 3.73 -1.83
CA LYS A 80 12.65 2.56 -2.69
C LYS A 80 11.34 1.94 -3.14
N ALA A 81 10.33 1.84 -2.28
CA ALA A 81 9.04 1.29 -2.68
C ALA A 81 8.30 2.19 -3.68
N LEU A 82 8.38 3.51 -3.51
CA LEU A 82 7.79 4.47 -4.44
C LEU A 82 8.48 4.43 -5.80
N LEU A 83 9.81 4.32 -5.83
CA LEU A 83 10.54 4.14 -7.08
C LEU A 83 10.20 2.80 -7.74
N LEU A 84 10.10 1.73 -6.95
CA LEU A 84 9.68 0.42 -7.44
C LEU A 84 8.27 0.47 -8.03
N ASP A 85 7.34 1.21 -7.40
CA ASP A 85 6.00 1.46 -7.94
C ASP A 85 6.06 2.13 -9.30
N GLN A 86 6.83 3.22 -9.42
CA GLN A 86 7.01 3.95 -10.67
C GLN A 86 7.57 3.06 -11.79
N MET A 87 8.41 2.09 -11.45
CA MET A 87 8.99 1.13 -12.39
C MET A 87 8.00 0.01 -12.76
N LEU A 88 7.22 -0.49 -11.80
CA LEU A 88 6.32 -1.62 -11.97
C LEU A 88 4.92 -1.26 -12.47
N HIS A 89 4.47 -0.01 -12.30
CA HIS A 89 3.07 0.36 -12.48
C HIS A 89 2.54 0.00 -13.87
N GLU A 90 3.22 0.47 -14.92
CA GLU A 90 2.84 0.17 -16.31
C GLU A 90 3.11 -1.30 -16.68
N PRO A 91 4.28 -1.89 -16.40
CA PRO A 91 4.55 -3.30 -16.74
C PRO A 91 3.62 -4.30 -16.05
N ALA A 92 3.24 -4.05 -14.80
CA ALA A 92 2.30 -4.92 -14.07
C ALA A 92 0.90 -4.83 -14.69
N PHE A 93 0.47 -3.63 -15.08
CA PHE A 93 -0.81 -3.45 -15.77
C PHE A 93 -0.77 -4.10 -17.16
N ASP A 94 0.21 -3.78 -18.00
CA ASP A 94 0.35 -4.37 -19.33
C ASP A 94 0.39 -5.91 -19.27
N GLN A 95 1.21 -6.47 -18.39
CA GLN A 95 1.33 -7.93 -18.29
C GLN A 95 0.06 -8.60 -17.76
N LEU A 96 -0.42 -8.20 -16.58
CA LEU A 96 -1.49 -8.92 -15.88
C LEU A 96 -2.87 -8.56 -16.43
N ARG A 97 -3.08 -7.31 -16.86
CA ARG A 97 -4.38 -6.82 -17.39
C ARG A 97 -4.47 -6.96 -18.90
N ILE A 98 -3.50 -6.48 -19.66
CA ILE A 98 -3.62 -6.38 -21.13
C ILE A 98 -3.29 -7.72 -21.79
N LYS A 99 -2.12 -8.28 -21.49
CA LYS A 99 -1.61 -9.50 -22.14
C LYS A 99 -2.25 -10.77 -21.59
N GLU A 100 -2.25 -10.93 -20.27
CA GLU A 100 -2.78 -12.15 -19.62
C GLU A 100 -4.29 -12.08 -19.35
N GLN A 101 -4.90 -10.90 -19.49
CA GLN A 101 -6.34 -10.69 -19.35
C GLN A 101 -6.92 -11.22 -18.02
N LEU A 102 -6.15 -11.15 -16.93
CA LEU A 102 -6.52 -11.76 -15.66
C LEU A 102 -7.73 -11.10 -14.99
N GLY A 103 -8.18 -9.96 -15.46
CA GLY A 103 -9.42 -9.33 -15.00
C GLY A 103 -9.33 -7.81 -15.00
N TYR A 104 -10.45 -7.12 -14.79
CA TYR A 104 -10.51 -5.66 -14.94
C TYR A 104 -9.70 -4.91 -13.89
N ILE A 105 -9.74 -5.42 -12.66
CA ILE A 105 -9.07 -4.81 -11.52
C ILE A 105 -7.71 -5.46 -11.38
N VAL A 106 -6.66 -4.71 -11.71
CA VAL A 106 -5.26 -5.03 -11.45
C VAL A 106 -4.62 -3.77 -10.86
N PHE A 107 -4.15 -3.86 -9.63
CA PHE A 107 -3.43 -2.79 -8.97
C PHE A 107 -2.12 -3.32 -8.42
N SER A 108 -1.05 -2.53 -8.56
CA SER A 108 0.19 -2.72 -7.84
C SER A 108 0.57 -1.41 -7.14
N GLY A 109 1.35 -1.51 -6.07
CA GLY A 109 1.93 -0.33 -5.44
C GLY A 109 2.13 -0.41 -3.93
N PRO A 110 2.71 0.63 -3.32
CA PRO A 110 3.02 0.66 -1.91
C PRO A 110 1.75 0.75 -1.08
N ARG A 111 1.74 0.00 0.03
CA ARG A 111 0.67 0.04 1.03
C ARG A 111 1.26 0.31 2.40
N ALA A 112 0.85 1.43 2.99
CA ALA A 112 1.18 1.80 4.35
C ALA A 112 0.14 1.24 5.33
N PHE A 113 0.63 0.65 6.42
CA PHE A 113 -0.16 0.45 7.63
C PHE A 113 0.25 1.49 8.70
N SER A 114 -0.20 1.31 9.94
CA SER A 114 0.09 2.24 11.03
C SER A 114 1.60 2.42 11.25
N THR A 115 2.34 1.31 11.37
CA THR A 115 3.78 1.33 11.65
C THR A 115 4.62 0.56 10.63
N THR A 116 3.99 -0.21 9.74
CA THR A 116 4.67 -0.99 8.71
C THR A 116 4.39 -0.47 7.30
N TYR A 117 5.30 -0.78 6.40
CA TYR A 117 5.22 -0.46 4.98
C TYR A 117 5.36 -1.77 4.18
N GLY A 118 4.70 -1.83 3.04
CA GLY A 118 4.74 -2.98 2.15
C GLY A 118 4.42 -2.62 0.72
N PHE A 119 4.53 -3.60 -0.16
CA PHE A 119 4.15 -3.49 -1.56
C PHE A 119 3.06 -4.52 -1.84
N ARG A 120 2.01 -4.14 -2.56
CA ARG A 120 0.89 -5.05 -2.84
C ARG A 120 0.66 -5.24 -4.33
N PHE A 121 0.09 -6.38 -4.65
CA PHE A 121 -0.63 -6.65 -5.88
C PHE A 121 -2.06 -7.03 -5.51
N LEU A 122 -3.04 -6.47 -6.21
CA LEU A 122 -4.45 -6.76 -6.03
C LEU A 122 -5.06 -7.05 -7.40
N THR A 123 -5.62 -8.24 -7.54
CA THR A 123 -6.28 -8.68 -8.78
C THR A 123 -7.66 -9.23 -8.47
N GLN A 124 -8.63 -8.96 -9.34
CA GLN A 124 -9.95 -9.61 -9.34
C GLN A 124 -10.17 -10.30 -10.68
N SER A 125 -10.60 -11.57 -10.65
CA SER A 125 -10.71 -12.44 -11.82
C SER A 125 -11.79 -13.49 -11.65
N GLU A 126 -12.22 -14.14 -12.74
CA GLU A 126 -12.94 -15.42 -12.67
C GLU A 126 -11.99 -16.60 -12.36
N MET A 127 -10.67 -16.41 -12.47
CA MET A 127 -9.66 -17.41 -12.13
C MET A 127 -9.46 -17.55 -10.62
N THR A 128 -8.95 -18.71 -10.18
CA THR A 128 -8.73 -18.99 -8.76
C THR A 128 -7.65 -18.08 -8.14
N PRO A 129 -7.75 -17.72 -6.85
CA PRO A 129 -6.73 -16.92 -6.16
C PRO A 129 -5.32 -17.51 -6.27
N GLU A 130 -5.18 -18.84 -6.16
CA GLU A 130 -3.91 -19.56 -6.29
C GLU A 130 -3.28 -19.39 -7.67
N PHE A 131 -4.09 -19.42 -8.74
CA PHE A 131 -3.60 -19.16 -10.08
C PHE A 131 -3.12 -17.72 -10.21
N LEU A 132 -3.92 -16.75 -9.74
CA LEU A 132 -3.56 -15.33 -9.80
C LEU A 132 -2.26 -15.02 -9.05
N ASP A 133 -2.08 -15.58 -7.85
CA ASP A 133 -0.85 -15.44 -7.06
C ASP A 133 0.37 -15.97 -7.84
N SER A 134 0.23 -17.15 -8.49
CA SER A 134 1.30 -17.70 -9.32
C SER A 134 1.67 -16.81 -10.53
N ARG A 135 0.70 -16.06 -11.07
CA ARG A 135 0.94 -15.11 -12.17
C ARG A 135 1.66 -13.85 -11.68
N ILE A 136 1.32 -13.37 -10.49
CA ILE A 136 2.03 -12.27 -9.83
C ILE A 136 3.50 -12.66 -9.59
N GLU A 137 3.75 -13.83 -9.00
CA GLU A 137 5.11 -14.36 -8.79
C GLU A 137 5.88 -14.51 -10.12
N SER A 138 5.22 -15.06 -11.14
CA SER A 138 5.83 -15.20 -12.46
C SER A 138 6.18 -13.85 -13.10
N PHE A 139 5.35 -12.82 -12.91
CA PHE A 139 5.63 -11.46 -13.36
C PHE A 139 6.84 -10.87 -12.61
N LEU A 140 6.89 -10.99 -11.29
CA LEU A 140 7.99 -10.48 -10.46
C LEU A 140 9.32 -11.11 -10.85
N MET A 141 9.35 -12.43 -11.05
CA MET A 141 10.56 -13.15 -11.50
C MET A 141 11.06 -12.65 -12.85
N ARG A 142 10.16 -12.42 -13.83
CA ARG A 142 10.55 -11.85 -15.13
C ARG A 142 10.99 -10.40 -15.02
N TYR A 143 10.36 -9.62 -14.16
CA TYR A 143 10.68 -8.21 -14.00
C TYR A 143 12.04 -8.01 -13.30
N ALA A 144 12.46 -8.95 -12.45
CA ALA A 144 13.81 -8.96 -11.89
C ALA A 144 14.88 -8.93 -12.99
N ASP A 145 14.75 -9.77 -14.02
CA ASP A 145 15.65 -9.77 -15.19
C ASP A 145 15.64 -8.43 -15.93
N THR A 146 14.47 -7.78 -16.03
CA THR A 146 14.32 -6.46 -16.64
C THR A 146 15.07 -5.39 -15.84
N MET A 147 14.98 -5.43 -14.51
CA MET A 147 15.70 -4.50 -13.64
C MET A 147 17.21 -4.69 -13.74
N GLU A 148 17.71 -5.94 -13.77
CA GLU A 148 19.15 -6.22 -13.91
C GLU A 148 19.73 -5.73 -15.23
N LYS A 149 18.93 -5.78 -16.30
CA LYS A 149 19.33 -5.34 -17.65
C LYS A 149 19.02 -3.87 -17.93
N MET A 150 18.40 -3.16 -16.97
CA MET A 150 18.00 -1.78 -17.14
C MET A 150 19.25 -0.89 -17.25
N SER A 151 19.30 -0.05 -18.28
CA SER A 151 20.38 0.93 -18.39
C SER A 151 20.24 2.04 -17.35
N GLU A 152 21.36 2.64 -16.95
CA GLU A 152 21.39 3.79 -16.04
C GLU A 152 20.49 4.93 -16.54
N THR A 153 20.48 5.19 -17.85
CA THR A 153 19.64 6.22 -18.46
C THR A 153 18.15 5.95 -18.26
N GLN A 154 17.70 4.70 -18.39
CA GLN A 154 16.30 4.33 -18.14
C GLN A 154 15.95 4.46 -16.65
N PHE A 155 16.84 3.99 -15.78
CA PHE A 155 16.67 4.09 -14.33
C PHE A 155 16.56 5.56 -13.86
N GLU A 156 17.43 6.43 -14.36
CA GLU A 156 17.37 7.88 -14.10
C GLU A 156 16.11 8.53 -14.69
N GLY A 157 15.54 7.97 -15.76
CA GLY A 157 14.23 8.37 -16.28
C GLY A 157 13.10 8.10 -15.29
N HIS A 158 13.07 6.90 -14.70
CA HIS A 158 12.09 6.55 -13.67
C HIS A 158 12.19 7.46 -12.43
N LYS A 159 13.40 7.83 -11.99
CA LYS A 159 13.60 8.72 -10.84
C LYS A 159 13.06 10.14 -11.03
N ARG A 160 12.93 10.61 -12.27
CA ARG A 160 12.47 11.97 -12.60
C ARG A 160 10.97 12.08 -12.86
N SER A 161 10.31 10.94 -13.08
CA SER A 161 8.88 10.86 -13.40
C SER A 161 8.05 10.99 -12.14
#